data_AF-A0A7L8CVR5-F1
#
_entry.id   AF-A0A7L8CVR5-F1
#
_cell.length_a   1.000
_cell.length_b   1.000
_cell.length_c   1.000
_cell.angle_alpha   90.00
_cell.angle_beta   90.00
_cell.angle_gamma   90.00
#
_symmetry.space_group_name_H-M   'P 1'
#
loop_
_entity.id
_entity.type
_entity.pdbx_description
1 polymer ?
#
loop_
_entity_poly.entity_id
_entity_poly.type
_entity_poly.pdbx_seq_one_letter_code
_entity_poly.pdbx_strand_id
1 'polypeptide(L)'
;MNTVSSRTRPALLATGALAVGLLLAAMPAMAQKAQRAQPNATGKKIYCWEVDGSKVCGDALPASAVDNPRTEFSPSGMAIKHLERAPTEAERAIAELEAERAKEAAWTAAERARREQAMVVSFASEADLQRNFENRIGLIDSSIKTSRLGIDGTRRSLLNLLQRASETELEGKPVAKSLADKISAQHDALRRHQMLLERQLQERGTIDQELASALERYRELKVPAGAGRS
;
A
#
# COMPACT_ATOMS: atom_id res chain seq x y z
N MET A 1 17.01 38.63 4.09
CA MET A 1 18.15 38.14 4.89
C MET A 1 17.82 38.38 6.36
N ASN A 2 18.24 37.43 7.22
CA ASN A 2 17.97 37.29 8.67
C ASN A 2 16.73 36.47 9.03
N THR A 3 16.74 35.48 9.92
CA THR A 3 17.78 34.65 10.54
C THR A 3 17.05 33.41 11.09
N VAL A 4 17.65 32.23 10.94
CA VAL A 4 17.14 30.93 11.41
C VAL A 4 17.46 30.75 12.90
N SER A 5 16.52 30.24 13.70
CA SER A 5 16.75 29.86 15.09
C SER A 5 16.48 28.36 15.27
N SER A 6 17.55 27.61 15.53
CA SER A 6 17.58 26.17 15.77
C SER A 6 17.39 25.86 17.26
N ARG A 7 16.61 24.80 17.57
CA ARG A 7 16.47 24.25 18.94
C ARG A 7 17.32 22.99 19.09
N THR A 8 18.18 23.01 20.08
CA THR A 8 19.08 21.95 20.54
C THR A 8 18.38 20.95 21.46
N ARG A 9 18.79 19.67 21.38
CA ARG A 9 18.43 18.55 22.27
C ARG A 9 19.46 18.42 23.39
N PRO A 10 19.10 17.99 24.62
CA PRO A 10 20.08 17.48 25.57
C PRO A 10 20.10 15.94 25.59
N ALA A 11 21.33 15.41 25.63
CA ALA A 11 21.67 14.03 25.95
C ALA A 11 21.92 13.91 27.46
N LEU A 12 21.56 12.78 28.06
CA LEU A 12 21.93 12.42 29.43
C LEU A 12 22.66 11.08 29.41
N LEU A 13 23.96 11.16 29.74
CA LEU A 13 24.86 10.06 30.05
C LEU A 13 24.74 9.74 31.54
N ALA A 14 24.73 8.45 31.90
CA ALA A 14 24.90 8.00 33.28
C ALA A 14 26.10 7.06 33.34
N THR A 15 27.13 7.49 34.06
CA THR A 15 28.34 6.76 34.43
C THR A 15 28.19 6.20 35.85
N GLY A 16 28.79 5.03 36.11
CA GLY A 16 28.94 4.47 37.45
C GLY A 16 30.04 3.42 37.47
N ALA A 17 31.14 3.70 38.16
CA ALA A 17 32.30 2.84 38.37
C ALA A 17 32.68 2.83 39.87
N LEU A 18 33.23 1.72 40.37
CA LEU A 18 34.17 1.51 41.51
C LEU A 18 34.19 -0.03 41.82
N ALA A 19 35.25 -0.80 41.54
CA ALA A 19 36.55 -1.00 42.24
C ALA A 19 36.39 -1.64 43.65
N VAL A 20 37.17 -2.59 44.20
CA VAL A 20 38.39 -3.39 43.92
C VAL A 20 38.45 -4.51 45.00
N GLY A 21 39.11 -5.64 44.76
CA GLY A 21 39.51 -6.58 45.82
C GLY A 21 40.42 -7.71 45.35
N LEU A 22 41.74 -7.53 45.52
CA LEU A 22 42.81 -8.45 45.14
C LEU A 22 43.33 -9.18 46.39
N LEU A 23 43.51 -10.51 46.36
CA LEU A 23 44.37 -11.26 47.29
C LEU A 23 44.86 -12.56 46.63
N LEU A 24 46.18 -12.66 46.42
CA LEU A 24 46.91 -13.83 45.95
C LEU A 24 47.30 -14.74 47.13
N ALA A 25 47.23 -16.07 46.93
CA ALA A 25 48.14 -17.04 47.55
C ALA A 25 48.29 -18.29 46.64
N ALA A 26 49.54 -18.70 46.42
CA ALA A 26 49.99 -19.81 45.58
C ALA A 26 50.09 -21.14 46.37
N MET A 27 49.81 -22.32 45.79
CA MET A 27 50.75 -23.36 45.26
C MET A 27 50.04 -24.76 45.35
N PRO A 28 50.55 -25.90 44.82
CA PRO A 28 50.37 -26.37 43.43
C PRO A 28 49.82 -27.84 43.33
N ALA A 29 49.64 -28.31 42.09
CA ALA A 29 49.66 -29.71 41.64
C ALA A 29 48.58 -30.70 42.15
N MET A 30 47.62 -31.03 41.28
CA MET A 30 47.59 -32.34 40.60
C MET A 30 46.70 -32.25 39.35
N ALA A 31 47.28 -32.70 38.24
CA ALA A 31 46.63 -32.81 36.96
C ALA A 31 45.72 -34.04 36.91
N GLN A 32 44.43 -33.85 36.64
CA GLN A 32 43.59 -34.83 35.97
C GLN A 32 42.70 -34.10 34.97
N LYS A 33 43.23 -33.91 33.77
CA LYS A 33 42.42 -33.62 32.57
C LYS A 33 41.57 -34.87 32.28
N ALA A 34 40.33 -34.89 32.76
CA ALA A 34 39.30 -35.65 32.08
C ALA A 34 38.88 -34.85 30.84
N GLN A 35 39.73 -34.89 29.80
CA GLN A 35 39.33 -34.53 28.45
C GLN A 35 38.25 -35.52 28.04
N ARG A 36 36.98 -35.08 28.12
CA ARG A 36 35.97 -35.63 27.21
C ARG A 36 36.53 -35.45 25.81
N ALA A 37 36.93 -36.57 25.23
CA ALA A 37 37.20 -36.65 23.81
C ALA A 37 35.95 -36.15 23.09
N GLN A 38 35.99 -34.90 22.61
CA GLN A 38 35.25 -34.59 21.40
C GLN A 38 35.78 -35.56 20.36
N PRO A 39 34.95 -36.40 19.73
CA PRO A 39 35.40 -37.16 18.59
C PRO A 39 35.80 -36.13 17.54
N ASN A 40 37.10 -35.91 17.42
CA ASN A 40 37.71 -35.36 16.24
C ASN A 40 37.34 -36.31 15.10
N ALA A 41 36.20 -36.07 14.46
CA ALA A 41 35.96 -36.50 13.11
C ALA A 41 36.87 -35.65 12.20
N THR A 42 38.19 -35.84 12.34
CA THR A 42 39.22 -35.36 11.42
C THR A 42 39.22 -36.23 10.17
N GLY A 43 38.05 -36.34 9.55
CA GLY A 43 37.90 -36.89 8.23
C GLY A 43 37.51 -35.74 7.31
N LYS A 44 38.27 -35.54 6.23
CA LYS A 44 37.90 -34.54 5.22
C LYS A 44 36.65 -35.00 4.48
N LYS A 45 35.71 -34.09 4.24
CA LYS A 45 34.55 -34.36 3.37
C LYS A 45 35.04 -34.59 1.94
N ILE A 46 34.36 -35.46 1.21
CA ILE A 46 34.62 -35.66 -0.23
C ILE A 46 33.52 -34.97 -1.03
N TYR A 47 33.92 -34.15 -1.99
CA TYR A 47 33.05 -33.46 -2.92
C TYR A 47 33.15 -34.16 -4.27
N CYS A 48 32.02 -34.59 -4.84
CA CYS A 48 31.96 -35.12 -6.19
C CYS A 48 31.10 -34.22 -7.08
N TRP A 49 31.62 -33.74 -8.19
CA TRP A 49 30.91 -32.86 -9.15
C TRP A 49 31.12 -33.35 -10.59
N GLU A 50 30.31 -32.84 -11.51
CA GLU A 50 30.41 -33.18 -12.94
C GLU A 50 31.25 -32.13 -13.70
N VAL A 51 32.11 -32.60 -14.61
CA VAL A 51 32.85 -31.79 -15.60
C VAL A 51 32.75 -32.50 -16.94
N ASP A 52 32.17 -31.85 -17.95
CA ASP A 52 32.02 -32.40 -19.32
C ASP A 52 31.39 -33.81 -19.35
N GLY A 53 30.45 -34.09 -18.43
CA GLY A 53 29.77 -35.38 -18.30
C GLY A 53 30.55 -36.47 -17.57
N SER A 54 31.70 -36.13 -16.97
CA SER A 54 32.49 -37.04 -16.13
C SER A 54 32.48 -36.59 -14.66
N LYS A 55 32.27 -37.55 -13.77
CA LYS A 55 32.27 -37.35 -12.32
C LYS A 55 33.69 -37.26 -11.76
N VAL A 56 34.03 -36.15 -11.13
CA VAL A 56 35.31 -35.91 -10.45
C VAL A 56 35.06 -35.80 -8.94
N CYS A 57 35.85 -36.50 -8.13
CA CYS A 57 35.75 -36.46 -6.67
C CYS A 57 37.07 -36.00 -6.04
N GLY A 58 37.00 -35.14 -5.02
CA GLY A 58 38.18 -34.64 -4.31
C GLY A 58 37.87 -34.22 -2.87
N ASP A 59 38.91 -34.07 -2.06
CA ASP A 59 38.81 -33.57 -0.68
C ASP A 59 38.71 -32.02 -0.61
N ALA A 60 38.82 -31.35 -1.76
CA ALA A 60 38.62 -29.91 -1.94
C ALA A 60 37.79 -29.62 -3.20
N LEU A 61 36.86 -28.67 -3.10
CA LEU A 61 36.05 -28.20 -4.23
C LEU A 61 36.75 -26.99 -4.89
N PRO A 62 37.17 -27.08 -6.16
CA PRO A 62 37.76 -25.94 -6.86
C PRO A 62 36.72 -24.85 -7.13
N ALA A 63 37.17 -23.59 -7.21
CA ALA A 63 36.29 -22.44 -7.43
C ALA A 63 35.45 -22.56 -8.72
N SER A 64 36.01 -23.17 -9.78
CA SER A 64 35.33 -23.40 -11.05
C SER A 64 34.16 -24.39 -10.98
N ALA A 65 34.06 -25.19 -9.91
CA ALA A 65 33.02 -26.22 -9.74
C ALA A 65 31.94 -25.83 -8.70
N VAL A 66 32.01 -24.61 -8.14
CA VAL A 66 31.08 -24.16 -7.09
C VAL A 66 29.63 -24.12 -7.56
N ASP A 67 29.42 -23.81 -8.84
CA ASP A 67 28.10 -23.70 -9.46
C ASP A 67 27.64 -24.97 -10.18
N ASN A 68 28.47 -26.02 -10.20
CA ASN A 68 28.13 -27.30 -10.80
C ASN A 68 27.28 -28.16 -9.85
N PRO A 69 26.42 -29.05 -10.39
CA PRO A 69 25.76 -30.05 -9.58
C PRO A 69 26.81 -30.93 -8.89
N ARG A 70 26.61 -31.19 -7.60
CA ARG A 70 27.57 -31.95 -6.78
C ARG A 70 26.90 -32.74 -5.67
N THR A 71 27.57 -33.80 -5.24
CA THR A 71 27.23 -34.56 -4.04
C THR A 71 28.38 -34.48 -3.05
N GLU A 72 28.07 -34.14 -1.79
CA GLU A 72 29.00 -34.14 -0.67
C GLU A 72 28.85 -35.45 0.11
N PHE A 73 29.98 -36.08 0.42
CA PHE A 73 30.06 -37.33 1.18
C PHE A 73 30.77 -37.11 2.52
N SER A 74 30.32 -37.84 3.54
CA SER A 74 30.99 -37.94 4.82
C SER A 74 32.36 -38.62 4.65
N PRO A 75 33.25 -38.53 5.66
CA PRO A 75 34.50 -39.28 5.66
C PRO A 75 34.31 -40.80 5.60
N SER A 76 33.14 -41.30 6.00
CA SER A 76 32.75 -42.72 5.91
C SER A 76 32.17 -43.11 4.54
N GLY A 77 32.16 -42.20 3.56
CA GLY A 77 31.67 -42.45 2.20
C GLY A 77 30.14 -42.38 2.03
N MET A 78 29.42 -41.90 3.05
CA MET A 78 27.96 -41.74 2.99
C MET A 78 27.58 -40.40 2.37
N ALA A 79 26.66 -40.37 1.40
CA ALA A 79 26.16 -39.11 0.84
C ALA A 79 25.40 -38.32 1.91
N ILE A 80 25.85 -37.09 2.17
CA ILE A 80 25.28 -36.21 3.20
C ILE A 80 24.59 -34.99 2.60
N LYS A 81 24.87 -34.64 1.34
CA LYS A 81 24.23 -33.52 0.65
C LYS A 81 24.27 -33.72 -0.86
N HIS A 82 23.16 -33.45 -1.53
CA HIS A 82 23.10 -33.29 -2.98
C HIS A 82 22.75 -31.84 -3.30
N LEU A 83 23.45 -31.25 -4.25
CA LEU A 83 23.29 -29.87 -4.67
C LEU A 83 23.16 -29.86 -6.20
N GLU A 84 22.08 -29.26 -6.67
CA GLU A 84 21.90 -28.96 -8.09
C GLU A 84 22.85 -27.84 -8.55
N ARG A 85 22.90 -27.59 -9.86
CA ARG A 85 23.64 -26.45 -10.39
C ARG A 85 23.13 -25.14 -9.79
N ALA A 86 24.01 -24.15 -9.64
CA ALA A 86 23.58 -22.81 -9.23
C ALA A 86 22.70 -22.18 -10.32
N PRO A 87 21.57 -21.54 -9.97
CA PRO A 87 20.70 -20.91 -10.96
C PRO A 87 21.47 -19.87 -11.81
N THR A 88 21.14 -19.77 -13.10
CA THR A 88 21.69 -18.69 -13.94
C THR A 88 21.25 -17.33 -13.42
N GLU A 89 21.94 -16.27 -13.83
CA GLU A 89 21.49 -14.90 -13.59
C GLU A 89 20.06 -14.65 -14.09
N ALA A 90 19.69 -15.19 -15.26
CA ALA A 90 18.33 -15.09 -15.79
C ALA A 90 17.29 -15.81 -14.91
N GLU A 91 17.59 -17.04 -14.46
CA GLU A 91 16.70 -17.78 -13.54
C GLU A 91 16.56 -17.08 -12.19
N ARG A 92 17.65 -16.52 -11.65
CA ARG A 92 17.60 -15.72 -10.42
C ARG A 92 16.74 -14.47 -10.60
N ALA A 93 16.87 -13.77 -11.72
CA ALA A 93 16.08 -12.58 -12.02
C ALA A 93 14.58 -12.90 -12.16
N ILE A 94 14.21 -14.03 -12.79
CA ILE A 94 12.83 -14.50 -12.87
C ILE A 94 12.28 -14.84 -11.48
N ALA A 95 13.03 -15.60 -10.69
CA ALA A 95 12.62 -15.97 -9.33
C ALA A 95 12.45 -14.74 -8.41
N GLU A 96 13.31 -13.74 -8.55
CA GLU A 96 13.18 -12.48 -7.83
C GLU A 96 11.91 -11.71 -8.24
N LEU A 97 11.64 -11.61 -9.54
CA LEU A 97 10.42 -10.96 -10.04
C LEU A 97 9.15 -11.68 -9.57
N GLU A 98 9.14 -13.01 -9.58
CA GLU A 98 8.01 -13.80 -9.07
C GLU A 98 7.84 -13.64 -7.56
N ALA A 99 8.96 -13.63 -6.81
CA ALA A 99 8.93 -13.37 -5.37
C ALA A 99 8.39 -11.98 -5.04
N GLU A 100 8.79 -10.94 -5.79
CA GLU A 100 8.26 -9.59 -5.61
C GLU A 100 6.76 -9.50 -5.94
N ARG A 101 6.31 -10.11 -7.04
CA ARG A 101 4.87 -10.21 -7.36
C ARG A 101 4.09 -10.95 -6.27
N ALA A 102 4.63 -12.04 -5.74
CA ALA A 102 4.00 -12.80 -4.68
C ALA A 102 3.92 -12.00 -3.38
N LYS A 103 4.97 -11.23 -3.03
CA LYS A 103 4.96 -10.31 -1.89
C LYS A 103 3.91 -9.21 -2.05
N GLU A 104 3.82 -8.59 -3.23
CA GLU A 104 2.84 -7.55 -3.52
C GLU A 104 1.40 -8.10 -3.47
N ALA A 105 1.17 -9.28 -4.06
CA ALA A 105 -0.12 -9.98 -3.97
C ALA A 105 -0.50 -10.33 -2.53
N ALA A 106 0.45 -10.81 -1.73
CA ALA A 106 0.22 -11.10 -0.31
C ALA A 106 -0.07 -9.83 0.49
N TRP A 107 0.65 -8.74 0.24
CA TRP A 107 0.44 -7.44 0.88
C TRP A 107 -0.95 -6.88 0.56
N THR A 108 -1.34 -6.88 -0.72
CA THR A 108 -2.66 -6.38 -1.16
C THR A 108 -3.80 -7.24 -0.60
N ALA A 109 -3.64 -8.56 -0.53
CA ALA A 109 -4.62 -9.45 0.09
C ALA A 109 -4.75 -9.20 1.60
N ALA A 110 -3.64 -9.05 2.32
CA ALA A 110 -3.64 -8.73 3.74
C ALA A 110 -4.29 -7.37 4.03
N GLU A 111 -4.00 -6.36 3.20
CA GLU A 111 -4.59 -5.04 3.32
C GLU A 111 -6.11 -5.05 3.07
N ARG A 112 -6.59 -5.80 2.06
CA ARG A 112 -8.03 -6.01 1.86
C ARG A 112 -8.68 -6.67 3.08
N ALA A 113 -8.10 -7.76 3.58
CA ALA A 113 -8.61 -8.46 4.75
C ALA A 113 -8.68 -7.55 5.98
N ARG A 114 -7.66 -6.69 6.20
CA ARG A 114 -7.67 -5.70 7.28
C ARG A 114 -8.81 -4.70 7.14
N ARG A 115 -9.04 -4.15 5.94
CA ARG A 115 -10.13 -3.20 5.68
C ARG A 115 -11.50 -3.82 5.87
N GLU A 116 -11.67 -5.06 5.42
CA GLU A 116 -12.92 -5.80 5.55
C GLU A 116 -13.24 -6.14 7.01
N GLN A 117 -12.24 -6.62 7.75
CA GLN A 117 -12.39 -6.82 9.18
C GLN A 117 -12.75 -5.52 9.90
N ALA A 118 -12.08 -4.41 9.55
CA ALA A 118 -12.40 -3.10 10.10
C ALA A 118 -13.83 -2.67 9.78
N MET A 119 -14.33 -2.92 8.56
CA MET A 119 -15.72 -2.63 8.18
C MET A 119 -16.72 -3.38 9.07
N VAL A 120 -16.56 -4.70 9.21
CA VAL A 120 -17.50 -5.57 9.95
C VAL A 120 -17.50 -5.26 11.46
N VAL A 121 -16.36 -4.82 12.01
CA VAL A 121 -16.22 -4.42 13.42
C VAL A 121 -16.72 -3.00 13.67
N SER A 122 -16.50 -2.07 12.74
CA SER A 122 -16.86 -0.66 12.92
C SER A 122 -18.36 -0.41 12.81
N PHE A 123 -19.09 -1.26 12.10
CA PHE A 123 -20.53 -1.10 11.85
C PHE A 123 -21.31 -2.30 12.38
N ALA A 124 -22.18 -2.05 13.37
CA ALA A 124 -23.01 -3.09 13.99
C ALA A 124 -24.15 -3.56 13.08
N SER A 125 -24.62 -2.69 12.18
CA SER A 125 -25.68 -2.96 11.22
C SER A 125 -25.43 -2.26 9.88
N GLU A 126 -26.17 -2.66 8.83
CA GLU A 126 -26.20 -1.93 7.55
C GLU A 126 -26.64 -0.48 7.72
N ALA A 127 -27.56 -0.21 8.66
CA ALA A 127 -28.02 1.13 8.96
C ALA A 127 -26.90 2.01 9.57
N ASP A 128 -26.00 1.43 10.38
CA ASP A 128 -24.81 2.15 10.87
C ASP A 128 -23.84 2.49 9.73
N LEU A 129 -23.63 1.54 8.81
CA LEU A 129 -22.81 1.77 7.63
C LEU A 129 -23.41 2.87 6.75
N GLN A 130 -24.73 2.85 6.52
CA GLN A 130 -25.42 3.90 5.76
C GLN A 130 -25.30 5.28 6.42
N ARG A 131 -25.45 5.35 7.75
CA ARG A 131 -25.26 6.59 8.53
C ARG A 131 -23.88 7.21 8.33
N ASN A 132 -22.84 6.40 8.08
CA ASN A 132 -21.51 6.92 7.79
C ASN A 132 -21.45 7.78 6.51
N PHE A 133 -22.36 7.53 5.56
CA PHE A 133 -22.45 8.28 4.30
C PHE A 133 -23.38 9.49 4.35
N GLU A 134 -24.32 9.52 5.31
CA GLU A 134 -25.38 10.54 5.39
C GLU A 134 -24.84 11.97 5.38
N ASN A 135 -23.77 12.25 6.12
CA ASN A 135 -23.17 13.57 6.16
C ASN A 135 -22.66 14.02 4.79
N ARG A 136 -22.00 13.11 4.06
CA ARG A 136 -21.43 13.39 2.74
C ARG A 136 -22.53 13.56 1.69
N ILE A 137 -23.56 12.70 1.74
CA ILE A 137 -24.77 12.80 0.91
C ILE A 137 -25.50 14.13 1.18
N GLY A 138 -25.72 14.48 2.44
CA GLY A 138 -26.40 15.72 2.82
C GLY A 138 -25.66 16.97 2.36
N LEU A 139 -24.33 16.95 2.38
CA LEU A 139 -23.50 18.06 1.92
C LEU A 139 -23.60 18.26 0.39
N ILE A 140 -23.49 17.16 -0.39
CA ILE A 140 -23.62 17.27 -1.85
C ILE A 140 -25.05 17.64 -2.25
N ASP A 141 -26.07 17.14 -1.56
CA ASP A 141 -27.47 17.47 -1.83
C ASP A 141 -27.79 18.94 -1.55
N SER A 142 -27.24 19.48 -0.46
CA SER A 142 -27.34 20.92 -0.15
C SER A 142 -26.65 21.77 -1.22
N SER A 143 -25.52 21.29 -1.75
CA SER A 143 -24.78 21.94 -2.83
C SER A 143 -25.56 21.90 -4.15
N ILE A 144 -26.15 20.76 -4.51
CA ILE A 144 -27.04 20.58 -5.67
C ILE A 144 -28.24 21.52 -5.57
N LYS A 145 -28.88 21.59 -4.40
CA LYS A 145 -30.02 22.48 -4.16
C LYS A 145 -29.63 23.94 -4.38
N THR A 146 -28.47 24.35 -3.87
CA THR A 146 -27.95 25.71 -4.05
C THR A 146 -27.68 26.03 -5.52
N SER A 147 -27.06 25.11 -6.27
CA SER A 147 -26.82 25.27 -7.70
C SER A 147 -28.13 25.41 -8.50
N ARG A 148 -29.16 24.59 -8.18
CA ARG A 148 -30.48 24.69 -8.82
C ARG A 148 -31.12 26.07 -8.58
N LEU A 149 -31.09 26.57 -7.35
CA LEU A 149 -31.57 27.92 -7.03
C LEU A 149 -30.80 29.01 -7.79
N GLY A 150 -29.48 28.85 -7.93
CA GLY A 150 -28.64 29.75 -8.74
C GLY A 150 -29.00 29.76 -10.22
N ILE A 151 -29.29 28.58 -10.80
CA ILE A 151 -29.78 28.43 -12.18
C ILE A 151 -31.11 29.16 -12.35
N ASP A 152 -32.07 28.94 -11.45
CA ASP A 152 -33.39 29.57 -11.54
C ASP A 152 -33.33 31.09 -11.39
N GLY A 153 -32.49 31.59 -10.48
CA GLY A 153 -32.23 33.03 -10.33
C GLY A 153 -31.63 33.63 -11.62
N THR A 154 -30.58 33.01 -12.14
CA THR A 154 -29.89 33.45 -13.35
C THR A 154 -30.79 33.39 -14.58
N ARG A 155 -31.59 32.32 -14.74
CA ARG A 155 -32.54 32.18 -15.85
C ARG A 155 -33.59 33.29 -15.82
N ARG A 156 -34.17 33.60 -14.66
CA ARG A 156 -35.13 34.71 -14.52
C ARG A 156 -34.50 36.06 -14.88
N SER A 157 -33.29 36.33 -14.40
CA SER A 157 -32.55 37.54 -14.75
C SER A 157 -32.32 37.65 -16.26
N LEU A 158 -31.89 36.56 -16.91
CA LEU A 158 -31.65 36.51 -18.35
C LEU A 158 -32.92 36.76 -19.15
N LEU A 159 -34.04 36.14 -18.78
CA LEU A 159 -35.33 36.35 -19.45
C LEU A 159 -35.78 37.81 -19.36
N ASN A 160 -35.63 38.45 -18.20
CA ASN A 160 -35.97 39.87 -18.04
C ASN A 160 -35.11 40.79 -18.92
N LEU A 161 -33.81 40.47 -19.07
CA LEU A 161 -32.91 41.24 -19.96
C LEU A 161 -33.26 41.04 -21.44
N LEU A 162 -33.56 39.81 -21.84
CA LEU A 162 -33.98 39.48 -23.20
C LEU A 162 -35.30 40.17 -23.56
N GLN A 163 -36.28 40.17 -22.65
CA GLN A 163 -37.55 40.85 -22.87
C GLN A 163 -37.37 42.35 -23.13
N ARG A 164 -36.54 43.05 -22.34
CA ARG A 164 -36.23 44.47 -22.57
C ARG A 164 -35.53 44.72 -23.91
N ALA A 165 -34.65 43.81 -24.32
CA ALA A 165 -33.99 43.89 -25.62
C ALA A 165 -35.03 43.75 -26.74
N SER A 166 -35.93 42.76 -26.65
CA SER A 166 -37.01 42.57 -27.61
C SER A 166 -37.97 43.76 -27.69
N GLU A 167 -38.35 44.36 -26.56
CA GLU A 167 -39.16 45.58 -26.53
C GLU A 167 -38.45 46.74 -27.26
N THR A 168 -37.14 46.90 -27.05
CA THR A 168 -36.34 47.93 -27.74
C THR A 168 -36.30 47.72 -29.25
N GLU A 169 -36.14 46.47 -29.70
CA GLU A 169 -36.15 46.13 -31.13
C GLU A 169 -37.52 46.33 -31.77
N LEU A 170 -38.60 45.99 -31.06
CA LEU A 170 -39.98 46.22 -31.52
C LEU A 170 -40.31 47.72 -31.65
N GLU A 171 -39.68 48.58 -30.86
CA GLU A 171 -39.74 50.03 -31.02
C GLU A 171 -38.89 50.56 -32.20
N GLY A 172 -38.22 49.67 -32.96
CA GLY A 172 -37.35 50.03 -34.08
C GLY A 172 -36.00 50.63 -33.65
N LYS A 173 -35.63 50.52 -32.37
CA LYS A 173 -34.37 51.04 -31.84
C LYS A 173 -33.32 49.91 -31.75
N PRO A 174 -32.04 50.20 -31.97
CA PRO A 174 -30.98 49.21 -31.76
C PRO A 174 -30.81 48.89 -30.27
N VAL A 175 -30.55 47.62 -29.96
CA VAL A 175 -30.19 47.19 -28.59
C VAL A 175 -28.86 47.83 -28.18
N ALA A 176 -28.86 48.55 -27.06
CA ALA A 176 -27.64 49.17 -26.55
C ALA A 176 -26.59 48.12 -26.19
N LYS A 177 -25.31 48.38 -26.52
CA LYS A 177 -24.18 47.48 -26.24
C LYS A 177 -24.15 47.01 -24.78
N SER A 178 -24.41 47.90 -23.83
CA SER A 178 -24.41 47.57 -22.39
C SER A 178 -25.49 46.55 -22.00
N LEU A 179 -26.63 46.51 -22.70
CA LEU A 179 -27.67 45.51 -22.49
C LEU A 179 -27.26 44.17 -23.12
N ALA A 180 -26.72 44.19 -24.33
CA ALA A 180 -26.17 43.00 -24.99
C ALA A 180 -25.06 42.34 -24.16
N ASP A 181 -24.12 43.13 -23.62
CA ASP A 181 -23.03 42.64 -22.78
C ASP A 181 -23.56 42.00 -21.48
N LYS A 182 -24.60 42.58 -20.86
CA LYS A 182 -25.27 41.99 -19.68
C LYS A 182 -25.97 40.67 -20.00
N ILE A 183 -26.64 40.58 -21.15
CA ILE A 183 -27.27 39.34 -21.62
C ILE A 183 -26.22 38.24 -21.79
N SER A 184 -25.11 38.55 -22.47
CA SER A 184 -24.01 37.59 -22.66
C SER A 184 -23.42 37.14 -21.33
N ALA A 185 -23.13 38.08 -20.41
CA ALA A 185 -22.58 37.76 -19.11
C ALA A 185 -23.52 36.87 -18.28
N GLN A 186 -24.84 37.14 -18.32
CA GLN A 186 -25.83 36.34 -17.61
C GLN A 186 -26.02 34.95 -18.24
N HIS A 187 -25.92 34.85 -19.56
CA HIS A 187 -25.92 33.57 -20.27
C HIS A 187 -24.69 32.72 -19.90
N ASP A 188 -23.50 33.32 -19.87
CA ASP A 188 -22.29 32.60 -19.46
C ASP A 188 -22.35 32.15 -18.00
N ALA A 189 -22.93 32.96 -17.11
CA ALA A 189 -23.19 32.57 -15.74
C ALA A 189 -24.15 31.37 -15.66
N LEU A 190 -25.20 31.34 -16.48
CA LEU A 190 -26.13 30.21 -16.55
C LEU A 190 -25.39 28.93 -16.91
N ARG A 191 -24.56 28.98 -17.94
CA ARG A 191 -23.78 27.83 -18.41
C ARG A 191 -22.82 27.32 -17.32
N ARG A 192 -22.14 28.22 -16.61
CA ARG A 192 -21.27 27.86 -15.48
C ARG A 192 -22.04 27.15 -14.36
N HIS A 193 -23.21 27.65 -13.99
CA HIS A 193 -24.05 26.99 -12.98
C HIS A 193 -24.55 25.61 -13.43
N GLN A 194 -24.90 25.45 -14.71
CA GLN A 194 -25.31 24.15 -15.26
C GLN A 194 -24.17 23.13 -15.23
N MET A 195 -22.97 23.49 -15.68
CA MET A 195 -21.79 22.61 -15.61
C MET A 195 -21.45 22.23 -14.17
N LEU A 196 -21.56 23.17 -13.23
CA LEU A 196 -21.35 22.87 -11.81
C LEU A 196 -22.37 21.87 -11.29
N LEU A 197 -23.66 22.03 -11.62
CA LEU A 197 -24.72 21.12 -11.23
C LEU A 197 -24.48 19.71 -11.79
N GLU A 198 -24.09 19.59 -13.06
CA GLU A 198 -23.78 18.29 -13.68
C GLU A 198 -22.66 17.56 -12.94
N ARG A 199 -21.57 18.25 -12.60
CA ARG A 199 -20.48 17.68 -11.80
C ARG A 199 -20.96 17.22 -10.43
N GLN A 200 -21.79 18.01 -9.76
CA GLN A 200 -22.33 17.66 -8.44
C GLN A 200 -23.26 16.44 -8.51
N LEU A 201 -24.04 16.31 -9.59
CA LEU A 201 -24.89 15.13 -9.81
C LEU A 201 -24.06 13.88 -10.08
N GLN A 202 -22.97 13.98 -10.82
CA GLN A 202 -22.02 12.88 -11.01
C GLN A 202 -21.39 12.46 -9.68
N GLU A 203 -20.91 13.42 -8.89
CA GLU A 203 -20.35 13.17 -7.57
C GLU A 203 -21.36 12.49 -6.64
N ARG A 204 -22.62 12.95 -6.64
CA ARG A 204 -23.69 12.30 -5.90
C ARG A 204 -23.90 10.84 -6.34
N GLY A 205 -23.92 10.59 -7.64
CA GLY A 205 -24.01 9.24 -8.19
C GLY A 205 -22.84 8.34 -7.78
N THR A 206 -21.62 8.87 -7.74
CA THR A 206 -20.43 8.14 -7.23
C THR A 206 -20.60 7.77 -5.76
N ILE A 207 -21.07 8.71 -4.92
CA ILE A 207 -21.32 8.44 -3.49
C ILE A 207 -22.38 7.34 -3.32
N ASP A 208 -23.43 7.37 -4.13
CA ASP A 208 -24.49 6.35 -4.10
C ASP A 208 -23.95 4.96 -4.51
N GLN A 209 -23.07 4.90 -5.52
CA GLN A 209 -22.41 3.65 -5.95
C GLN A 209 -21.45 3.11 -4.88
N GLU A 210 -20.66 3.98 -4.23
CA GLU A 210 -19.79 3.59 -3.13
C GLU A 210 -20.58 3.01 -1.96
N LEU A 211 -21.70 3.63 -1.59
CA LEU A 211 -22.58 3.12 -0.54
C LEU A 211 -23.17 1.76 -0.93
N ALA A 212 -23.67 1.61 -2.16
CA ALA A 212 -24.24 0.36 -2.63
C ALA A 212 -23.20 -0.79 -2.59
N SER A 213 -21.99 -0.55 -3.08
CA SER A 213 -20.90 -1.53 -3.03
C SER A 213 -20.47 -1.86 -1.61
N ALA A 214 -20.42 -0.87 -0.71
CA ALA A 214 -20.09 -1.10 0.69
C ALA A 214 -21.16 -1.95 1.39
N LEU A 215 -22.44 -1.71 1.12
CA LEU A 215 -23.55 -2.50 1.67
C LEU A 215 -23.53 -3.95 1.15
N GLU A 216 -23.29 -4.15 -0.14
CA GLU A 216 -23.13 -5.48 -0.73
C GLU A 216 -21.97 -6.23 -0.07
N ARG A 217 -20.79 -5.60 0.03
CA ARG A 217 -19.63 -6.22 0.67
C ARG A 217 -19.88 -6.53 2.14
N TYR A 218 -20.55 -5.63 2.87
CA TYR A 218 -20.89 -5.85 4.26
C TYR A 218 -21.79 -7.08 4.45
N ARG A 219 -22.79 -7.27 3.57
CA ARG A 219 -23.67 -8.46 3.58
C ARG A 219 -22.87 -9.73 3.34
N GLU A 220 -22.02 -9.75 2.32
CA GLU A 220 -21.16 -10.91 2.02
C GLU A 220 -20.28 -11.30 3.21
N LEU A 221 -19.75 -10.32 3.95
CA LEU A 221 -18.88 -10.57 5.10
C LEU A 221 -19.64 -10.97 6.37
N LYS A 222 -20.91 -10.57 6.53
CA LYS A 222 -21.75 -10.93 7.68
C LYS A 222 -22.46 -12.28 7.52
N VAL A 223 -22.70 -12.75 6.29
CA VAL A 223 -23.14 -14.13 6.09
C VAL A 223 -21.99 -15.04 6.50
N PRO A 224 -22.17 -15.90 7.53
CA PRO A 224 -21.10 -16.80 7.94
C PRO A 224 -20.70 -17.67 6.75
N ALA A 225 -19.39 -17.79 6.51
CA ALA A 225 -18.79 -18.60 5.45
C ALA A 225 -19.10 -20.09 5.68
N GLY A 226 -20.35 -20.49 5.46
CA GLY A 226 -20.91 -21.80 5.83
C GLY A 226 -22.42 -21.94 5.62
N ALA A 227 -23.18 -20.84 5.47
CA ALA A 227 -24.64 -20.92 5.26
C ALA A 227 -25.09 -21.13 3.79
N GLY A 228 -24.14 -21.24 2.85
CA GLY A 228 -24.41 -21.43 1.41
C GLY A 228 -23.93 -22.76 0.82
N ARG A 229 -23.61 -23.75 1.66
CA ARG A 229 -23.30 -25.12 1.23
C ARG A 229 -24.18 -26.10 2.01
N SER A 230 -25.45 -26.16 1.66
CA SER A 230 -26.39 -27.23 2.02
C SER A 230 -27.29 -27.52 0.84
#